data_AF-A0A7J3MYP1-F1
#
_entry.id   AF-A0A7J3MYP1-F1
#
_cell.length_a   1.000
_cell.length_b   1.000
_cell.length_c   1.000
_cell.angle_alpha   90.00
_cell.angle_beta   90.00
_cell.angle_gamma   90.00
#
_symmetry.space_group_name_H-M   'P 1'
#
loop_
_entity.id
_entity.type
_entity.pdbx_description
1 polymer ?
#
loop_
_entity_poly.entity_id
_entity_poly.type
_entity_poly.pdbx_seq_one_letter_code
_entity_poly.pdbx_strand_id
1 'polypeptide(L)'
;MIKLKRRTHNIFSFAIALWISTYLHIIDSLIYAISISLFFAIALNWLIDSLAGHKGMRRTPYTHSPIGVLMLSLLLVASMAIVLRTIGANMSLHEFLDLLLLAYIVGASHLFLDMLTADGVYLIWPFGNTKISLLKARYDNRLLNNFVQFLSIVIIVLLILKLSGYNIFSYLKFLTLIYG
;
A
#
# COMPACT_ATOMS: atom_id res chain seq x y z
N MET A 1 8.61 11.96 -16.87
CA MET A 1 9.09 10.58 -16.56
C MET A 1 8.52 10.11 -15.20
N ILE A 2 7.19 9.93 -15.12
CA ILE A 2 6.44 9.68 -13.87
C ILE A 2 5.89 8.23 -13.80
N LYS A 3 5.82 7.50 -14.94
CA LYS A 3 5.08 6.24 -15.05
C LYS A 3 5.70 5.04 -14.30
N LEU A 4 7.03 4.89 -14.28
CA LEU A 4 7.70 3.78 -13.55
C LEU A 4 7.63 3.96 -12.02
N LYS A 5 7.57 5.21 -11.58
CA LYS A 5 7.61 5.68 -10.19
C LYS A 5 6.40 5.20 -9.38
N ARG A 6 5.21 5.51 -9.89
CA ARG A 6 3.92 5.17 -9.27
C ARG A 6 3.59 3.68 -9.37
N ARG A 7 4.11 2.98 -10.39
CA ARG A 7 3.91 1.53 -10.56
C ARG A 7 4.51 0.74 -9.40
N THR A 8 5.76 1.01 -9.03
CA THR A 8 6.41 0.33 -7.88
C THR A 8 5.60 0.55 -6.60
N HIS A 9 5.19 1.80 -6.34
CA HIS A 9 4.38 2.14 -5.17
C HIS A 9 3.06 1.39 -5.17
N ASN A 10 2.31 1.39 -6.29
CA ASN A 10 1.05 0.68 -6.39
C ASN A 10 1.20 -0.83 -6.17
N ILE A 11 2.20 -1.47 -6.79
CA ILE A 11 2.41 -2.91 -6.67
C ILE A 11 2.82 -3.27 -5.23
N PHE A 12 3.74 -2.52 -4.63
CA PHE A 12 4.18 -2.76 -3.26
C PHE A 12 3.06 -2.51 -2.24
N SER A 13 2.37 -1.37 -2.33
CA SER A 13 1.24 -1.05 -1.48
C SER A 13 0.11 -2.07 -1.60
N PHE A 14 -0.16 -2.55 -2.82
CA PHE A 14 -1.15 -3.61 -3.04
C PHE A 14 -0.75 -4.92 -2.37
N ALA A 15 0.52 -5.34 -2.50
CA ALA A 15 1.01 -6.54 -1.85
C ALA A 15 0.89 -6.47 -0.32
N ILE A 16 1.29 -5.33 0.28
CA ILE A 16 1.21 -5.12 1.73
C ILE A 16 -0.26 -5.04 2.20
N ALA A 17 -1.11 -4.31 1.48
CA ALA A 17 -2.53 -4.22 1.81
C ALA A 17 -3.20 -5.59 1.78
N LEU A 18 -2.99 -6.35 0.71
CA LEU A 18 -3.56 -7.69 0.57
C LEU A 18 -3.05 -8.65 1.66
N TRP A 19 -1.77 -8.54 2.01
CA TRP A 19 -1.19 -9.33 3.09
C TRP A 19 -1.85 -9.03 4.43
N ILE A 20 -1.94 -7.75 4.79
CA ILE A 20 -2.50 -7.31 6.06
C ILE A 20 -4.01 -7.61 6.13
N SER A 21 -4.76 -7.34 5.06
CA SER A 21 -6.20 -7.60 5.05
C SER A 21 -6.49 -9.09 5.30
N THR A 22 -5.63 -9.96 4.75
CA THR A 22 -5.71 -11.41 4.93
C THR A 22 -5.24 -11.85 6.31
N TYR A 23 -4.14 -11.29 6.81
CA TYR A 23 -3.53 -11.68 8.08
C TYR A 23 -4.39 -11.27 9.29
N LEU A 24 -5.00 -10.09 9.23
CA LEU A 24 -5.86 -9.56 10.29
C LEU A 24 -7.33 -9.97 10.13
N HIS A 25 -7.68 -10.77 9.12
CA HIS A 25 -9.07 -11.14 8.82
C HIS A 25 -10.00 -9.93 8.68
N ILE A 26 -9.48 -8.83 8.10
CA ILE A 26 -10.27 -7.62 7.82
C ILE A 26 -11.30 -7.89 6.72
N ILE A 27 -10.94 -8.71 5.73
CA ILE A 27 -11.82 -9.11 4.64
C ILE A 27 -11.61 -10.61 4.34
N ASP A 28 -12.64 -11.42 4.59
CA ASP A 28 -12.58 -12.87 4.39
C ASP A 28 -12.74 -13.30 2.92
N SER A 29 -13.46 -12.51 2.13
CA SER A 29 -13.66 -12.80 0.70
C SER A 29 -12.44 -12.37 -0.11
N LEU A 30 -11.84 -13.33 -0.82
CA LEU A 30 -10.70 -13.10 -1.72
C LEU A 30 -10.98 -11.95 -2.72
N ILE A 31 -12.17 -11.95 -3.33
CA ILE A 31 -12.53 -10.94 -4.34
C ILE A 31 -12.58 -9.55 -3.71
N TYR A 32 -13.18 -9.42 -2.52
CA TYR A 32 -13.22 -8.14 -1.83
C TYR A 32 -11.85 -7.70 -1.33
N ALA A 33 -11.03 -8.63 -0.81
CA ALA A 33 -9.68 -8.34 -0.34
C ALA A 33 -8.81 -7.80 -1.48
N ILE A 34 -8.84 -8.44 -2.65
CA ILE A 34 -8.15 -7.97 -3.86
C ILE A 34 -8.68 -6.60 -4.28
N SER A 35 -10.00 -6.44 -4.38
CA SER A 35 -10.63 -5.23 -4.92
C SER A 35 -10.36 -4.00 -4.04
N ILE A 36 -10.55 -4.12 -2.72
CA ILE A 36 -10.31 -3.05 -1.75
C ILE A 36 -8.83 -2.72 -1.66
N SER A 37 -7.95 -3.74 -1.59
CA SER A 37 -6.51 -3.51 -1.52
C SER A 37 -5.99 -2.80 -2.78
N LEU A 38 -6.47 -3.19 -3.96
CA LEU A 38 -6.11 -2.54 -5.22
C LEU A 38 -6.65 -1.11 -5.29
N PHE A 39 -7.90 -0.90 -4.87
CA PHE A 39 -8.51 0.43 -4.78
C PHE A 39 -7.67 1.37 -3.92
N PHE A 40 -7.34 0.98 -2.68
CA PHE A 40 -6.53 1.81 -1.80
C PHE A 40 -5.13 2.03 -2.36
N ALA A 41 -4.46 0.99 -2.85
CA ALA A 41 -3.13 1.11 -3.42
C ALA A 41 -3.08 2.11 -4.58
N ILE A 42 -4.10 2.16 -5.45
CA ILE A 42 -4.13 3.14 -6.54
C ILE A 42 -4.54 4.51 -6.01
N ALA A 43 -5.63 4.60 -5.25
CA ALA A 43 -6.23 5.85 -4.83
C ALA A 43 -5.30 6.65 -3.91
N LEU A 44 -4.73 6.04 -2.87
CA LEU A 44 -3.85 6.75 -1.93
C LEU A 44 -2.52 7.14 -2.55
N ASN A 45 -1.88 6.25 -3.31
CA ASN A 45 -0.65 6.62 -4.00
C ASN A 45 -0.89 7.74 -5.00
N TRP A 46 -2.04 7.74 -5.68
CA TRP A 46 -2.45 8.86 -6.51
C TRP A 46 -2.68 10.14 -5.69
N LEU A 47 -3.38 10.08 -4.56
CA LEU A 47 -3.63 11.24 -3.69
C LEU A 47 -2.32 11.83 -3.16
N ILE A 48 -1.42 11.01 -2.62
CA ILE A 48 -0.13 11.43 -2.06
C ILE A 48 0.72 12.17 -3.12
N ASP A 49 0.79 11.59 -4.33
CA ASP A 49 1.54 12.15 -5.45
C ASP A 49 0.88 13.41 -6.06
N SER A 50 -0.47 13.41 -6.15
CA SER A 50 -1.21 14.37 -6.97
C SER A 50 -1.72 15.58 -6.19
N LEU A 51 -2.22 15.40 -4.96
CA LEU A 51 -2.70 16.52 -4.14
C LEU A 51 -1.57 17.42 -3.65
N ALA A 52 -0.34 16.90 -3.49
CA ALA A 52 0.74 17.75 -2.99
C ALA A 52 2.16 17.42 -3.49
N GLY A 53 2.32 16.68 -4.58
CA GLY A 53 3.65 16.37 -5.09
C GLY A 53 4.33 17.51 -5.87
N HIS A 54 3.62 18.56 -6.28
CA HIS A 54 4.14 19.50 -7.30
C HIS A 54 3.84 20.99 -7.05
N LYS A 55 4.08 21.52 -5.84
CA LYS A 55 4.54 22.93 -5.76
C LYS A 55 5.97 22.98 -6.29
N GLY A 56 6.12 23.06 -7.62
CA GLY A 56 7.41 23.08 -8.31
C GLY A 56 8.20 21.76 -8.22
N MET A 57 7.54 20.61 -8.36
CA MET A 57 8.15 19.26 -8.28
C MET A 57 8.75 18.87 -6.91
N ARG A 58 8.44 19.59 -5.82
CA ARG A 58 8.93 19.26 -4.47
C ARG A 58 7.83 18.64 -3.61
N ARG A 59 8.18 17.54 -2.93
CA ARG A 59 7.37 16.87 -1.90
C ARG A 59 7.07 17.83 -0.76
N THR A 60 5.80 17.87 -0.34
CA THR A 60 5.36 18.67 0.80
C THR A 60 5.19 17.80 2.05
N PRO A 61 5.38 18.37 3.24
CA PRO A 61 5.15 17.63 4.49
C PRO A 61 3.70 17.20 4.69
N TYR A 62 2.74 17.85 4.01
CA TYR A 62 1.31 17.53 4.13
C TYR A 62 0.92 16.17 3.55
N THR A 63 1.68 15.63 2.60
CA THR A 63 1.39 14.30 2.02
C THR A 63 2.51 13.30 2.23
N HIS A 64 3.72 13.77 2.53
CA HIS A 64 4.90 12.92 2.75
C HIS A 64 5.31 12.90 4.23
N SER A 65 4.33 12.76 5.12
CA SER A 65 4.52 12.57 6.57
C SER A 65 3.50 11.55 7.10
N PRO A 66 3.79 10.83 8.21
CA PRO A 66 2.84 9.89 8.80
C PRO A 66 1.48 10.53 9.12
N ILE A 67 1.48 11.75 9.68
CA ILE A 67 0.25 12.47 10.01
C ILE A 67 -0.49 12.90 8.73
N GLY A 68 0.25 13.40 7.73
CA GLY A 68 -0.33 13.73 6.41
C GLY A 68 -1.01 12.55 5.75
N VAL A 69 -0.36 11.39 5.76
CA VAL A 69 -0.92 10.13 5.28
C VAL A 69 -2.17 9.74 6.08
N LEU A 70 -2.13 9.80 7.41
CA LEU A 70 -3.29 9.50 8.25
C LEU A 70 -4.49 10.38 7.89
N MET A 71 -4.28 11.68 7.67
CA MET A 71 -5.35 12.60 7.26
C MET A 71 -5.91 12.25 5.87
N LEU A 72 -5.05 11.89 4.91
CA LEU A 72 -5.51 11.43 3.59
C LEU A 72 -6.27 10.11 3.66
N SER A 73 -5.82 9.15 4.47
CA SER A 73 -6.50 7.89 4.72
C SER A 73 -7.87 8.13 5.35
N LEU A 74 -7.96 9.00 6.35
CA LEU A 74 -9.23 9.38 6.98
C LEU A 74 -10.18 10.01 5.97
N LEU A 75 -9.69 10.97 5.17
CA LEU A 75 -10.48 11.63 4.14
C LEU A 75 -11.02 10.61 3.11
N LEU A 76 -10.20 9.68 2.65
CA LEU A 76 -10.60 8.68 1.67
C LEU A 76 -11.66 7.71 2.24
N VAL A 77 -11.44 7.18 3.44
CA VAL A 77 -12.37 6.22 4.06
C VAL A 77 -13.67 6.91 4.48
N ALA A 78 -13.62 8.14 4.99
CA ALA A 78 -14.82 8.95 5.26
C ALA A 78 -15.61 9.23 3.98
N SER A 79 -14.94 9.59 2.88
CA SER A 79 -15.59 9.79 1.58
C SER A 79 -16.27 8.51 1.11
N MET A 80 -15.61 7.35 1.28
CA MET A 80 -16.20 6.05 0.94
C MET A 80 -17.43 5.73 1.79
N ALA A 81 -17.39 5.97 3.10
CA ALA A 81 -18.53 5.78 3.99
C ALA A 81 -19.72 6.68 3.61
N ILE A 82 -19.46 7.93 3.23
CA ILE A 82 -20.49 8.86 2.73
C ILE A 82 -21.11 8.30 1.44
N VAL A 83 -20.30 7.87 0.47
CA VAL A 83 -20.79 7.28 -0.78
C VAL A 83 -21.65 6.04 -0.53
N LEU A 84 -21.19 5.11 0.33
CA LEU A 84 -21.98 3.93 0.71
C LEU A 84 -23.34 4.33 1.28
N ARG A 85 -23.36 5.32 2.17
CA ARG A 85 -24.61 5.83 2.76
C ARG A 85 -25.56 6.40 1.70
N THR A 86 -25.05 7.07 0.67
CA THR A 86 -25.89 7.62 -0.41
C THR A 86 -26.56 6.56 -1.28
N ILE A 87 -26.01 5.34 -1.35
CA ILE A 87 -26.59 4.20 -2.08
C ILE A 87 -27.37 3.24 -1.17
N GLY A 88 -27.63 3.62 0.08
CA GLY A 88 -28.39 2.81 1.05
C GLY A 88 -27.59 1.74 1.79
N ALA A 89 -26.26 1.72 1.66
CA ALA A 89 -25.37 0.85 2.43
C ALA A 89 -24.84 1.58 3.68
N ASN A 90 -24.65 0.86 4.78
CA ASN A 90 -24.04 1.41 5.99
C ASN A 90 -22.69 0.73 6.25
N MET A 91 -21.74 1.50 6.78
CA MET A 91 -20.47 1.00 7.28
C MET A 91 -20.49 1.10 8.79
N SER A 92 -20.28 -0.03 9.48
CA SER A 92 -20.12 -0.05 10.93
C SER A 92 -18.83 0.67 11.34
N LEU A 93 -18.75 1.06 12.61
CA LEU A 93 -17.53 1.67 13.15
C LEU A 93 -16.33 0.72 13.04
N HIS A 94 -16.54 -0.59 13.24
CA HIS A 94 -15.47 -1.59 13.12
C HIS A 94 -14.91 -1.63 11.70
N GLU A 95 -15.78 -1.78 10.69
CA GLU A 95 -15.39 -1.78 9.28
C GLU A 95 -14.69 -0.47 8.90
N PHE A 96 -15.16 0.67 9.41
CA PHE A 96 -14.52 1.97 9.20
C PHE A 96 -13.08 1.98 9.73
N LEU A 97 -12.86 1.48 10.95
CA LEU A 97 -11.54 1.44 11.57
C LEU A 97 -10.61 0.45 10.85
N ASP A 98 -11.11 -0.69 10.43
CA ASP A 98 -10.34 -1.67 9.64
C ASP A 98 -9.89 -1.10 8.29
N LEU A 99 -10.82 -0.43 7.59
CA LEU A 99 -10.52 0.22 6.32
C LEU A 99 -9.59 1.43 6.50
N LEU A 100 -9.72 2.17 7.60
CA LEU A 100 -8.80 3.25 7.96
C LEU A 100 -7.40 2.71 8.23
N LEU A 101 -7.27 1.61 8.96
CA LEU A 101 -5.99 0.95 9.21
C LEU A 101 -5.36 0.50 7.90
N LEU A 102 -6.14 -0.16 7.03
CA LEU A 102 -5.65 -0.64 5.73
C LEU A 102 -5.21 0.52 4.83
N ALA A 103 -6.01 1.59 4.76
CA ALA A 103 -5.68 2.82 4.06
C ALA A 103 -4.41 3.47 4.64
N TYR A 104 -4.26 3.54 5.96
CA TYR A 104 -3.06 4.09 6.59
C TYR A 104 -1.82 3.26 6.25
N ILE A 105 -1.92 1.93 6.29
CA ILE A 105 -0.83 1.02 5.94
C ILE A 105 -0.40 1.18 4.47
N VAL A 106 -1.35 1.35 3.56
CA VAL A 106 -1.05 1.68 2.16
C VAL A 106 -0.23 2.97 2.07
N GLY A 107 -0.67 4.05 2.71
CA GLY A 107 0.10 5.30 2.68
C GLY A 107 1.45 5.19 3.41
N ALA A 108 1.53 4.45 4.51
CA ALA A 108 2.79 4.19 5.22
C ALA A 108 3.77 3.40 4.36
N SER A 109 3.28 2.43 3.56
CA SER A 109 4.11 1.68 2.61
C SER A 109 4.68 2.59 1.51
N HIS A 110 3.92 3.63 1.10
CA HIS A 110 4.42 4.65 0.19
C HIS A 110 5.56 5.45 0.82
N LEU A 111 5.35 5.95 2.03
CA LEU A 111 6.40 6.69 2.75
C LEU A 111 7.64 5.82 2.98
N PHE A 112 7.46 4.54 3.27
CA PHE A 112 8.56 3.60 3.45
C PHE A 112 9.43 3.49 2.19
N LEU A 113 8.82 3.33 1.00
CA LEU A 113 9.58 3.33 -0.25
C LEU A 113 10.28 4.66 -0.48
N ASP A 114 9.62 5.77 -0.15
CA ASP A 114 10.20 7.10 -0.26
C ASP A 114 11.36 7.35 0.71
N MET A 115 11.35 6.73 1.89
CA MET A 115 12.49 6.73 2.82
C MET A 115 13.71 6.04 2.22
N LEU A 116 13.56 5.13 1.26
CA LEU A 116 14.71 4.51 0.58
C LEU A 116 15.38 5.48 -0.41
N THR A 117 14.70 6.56 -0.79
CA THR A 117 15.17 7.51 -1.80
C THR A 117 15.84 8.74 -1.18
N ALA A 118 16.71 9.41 -1.93
CA ALA A 118 17.40 10.64 -1.50
C ALA A 118 16.43 11.77 -1.09
N ASP A 119 15.20 11.78 -1.61
CA ASP A 119 14.20 12.80 -1.31
C ASP A 119 13.57 12.65 0.08
N GLY A 120 13.59 11.44 0.64
CA GLY A 120 13.12 11.12 1.99
C GLY A 120 11.65 11.46 2.28
N VAL A 121 11.30 11.41 3.57
CA VAL A 121 9.98 11.77 4.12
C VAL A 121 10.11 12.58 5.42
N TYR A 122 9.06 13.32 5.77
CA TYR A 122 9.01 14.15 6.99
C TYR A 122 8.40 13.35 8.15
N LEU A 123 9.23 12.57 8.86
CA LEU A 123 8.74 11.64 9.89
C LEU A 123 8.13 12.34 11.11
N ILE A 124 8.69 13.50 11.50
CA ILE A 124 8.34 14.22 12.73
C ILE A 124 7.42 15.44 12.51
N TRP A 125 6.91 15.64 11.29
CA TRP A 125 5.93 16.70 11.04
C TRP A 125 4.64 16.44 11.82
N PRO A 126 3.98 17.45 12.43
CA PRO A 126 4.20 18.90 12.33
C PRO A 126 5.24 19.49 13.29
N PHE A 127 5.86 18.68 14.15
CA PHE A 127 6.81 19.15 15.16
C PHE A 127 8.21 19.46 14.59
N GLY A 128 8.50 19.00 13.37
CA GLY A 128 9.71 19.34 12.65
C GLY A 128 9.61 19.10 11.15
N ASN A 129 10.52 19.72 10.40
CA ASN A 129 10.57 19.66 8.93
C ASN A 129 11.80 18.88 8.43
N THR A 130 12.43 18.08 9.29
CA THR A 130 13.58 17.26 8.91
C THR A 130 13.14 16.07 8.08
N LYS A 131 13.79 15.88 6.93
CA LYS A 131 13.60 14.72 6.07
C LYS A 131 14.50 13.58 6.49
N ILE A 132 13.94 12.37 6.52
CA ILE A 132 14.69 11.14 6.79
C ILE A 132 14.75 10.32 5.51
N SER A 133 15.97 9.87 5.18
CA SER A 133 16.27 8.96 4.08
C SER A 133 17.26 7.91 4.57
N LEU A 134 16.96 6.64 4.31
CA LEU A 134 17.74 5.48 4.75
C LEU A 134 18.86 5.15 3.76
N LEU A 135 18.53 4.83 2.50
CA LEU A 135 19.51 4.39 1.51
C LEU A 135 20.01 5.52 0.61
N LYS A 136 19.31 6.66 0.56
CA LYS A 136 19.58 7.77 -0.36
C LYS A 136 19.68 7.33 -1.82
N ALA A 137 18.95 6.27 -2.19
CA ALA A 137 18.96 5.77 -3.55
C ALA A 137 18.38 6.80 -4.51
N ARG A 138 18.85 6.79 -5.76
CA ARG A 138 18.18 7.55 -6.82
C ARG A 138 16.78 7.01 -7.00
N TYR A 139 15.82 7.92 -7.08
CA TYR A 139 14.41 7.58 -7.21
C TYR A 139 14.14 6.69 -8.45
N ASP A 140 14.88 6.89 -9.53
CA ASP A 140 14.77 6.15 -10.79
C ASP A 140 15.69 4.92 -10.90
N ASN A 141 16.25 4.43 -9.78
CA ASN A 141 17.07 3.23 -9.76
C ASN A 141 16.25 2.01 -10.25
N ARG A 142 16.54 1.55 -11.48
CA ARG A 142 15.82 0.43 -12.10
C ARG A 142 15.97 -0.87 -11.33
N LEU A 143 17.14 -1.15 -10.78
CA LEU A 143 17.41 -2.40 -10.06
C LEU A 143 16.59 -2.47 -8.77
N LEU A 144 16.58 -1.38 -7.98
CA LEU A 144 15.77 -1.31 -6.75
C LEU A 144 14.26 -1.43 -7.07
N ASN A 145 13.79 -0.70 -8.08
CA ASN A 145 12.38 -0.77 -8.49
C ASN A 145 11.97 -2.17 -8.94
N ASN A 146 12.79 -2.83 -9.77
CA ASN A 146 12.53 -4.18 -10.25
C ASN A 146 12.54 -5.19 -9.09
N PHE A 147 13.49 -5.06 -8.16
CA PHE A 147 13.56 -5.91 -6.98
C PHE A 147 12.32 -5.80 -6.10
N VAL A 148 11.90 -4.57 -5.78
CA VAL A 148 10.68 -4.32 -4.98
C VAL A 148 9.44 -4.86 -5.70
N GLN A 149 9.31 -4.61 -7.01
CA GLN A 149 8.18 -5.13 -7.79
C GLN A 149 8.17 -6.66 -7.83
N PHE A 150 9.32 -7.29 -8.05
CA PHE A 150 9.45 -8.75 -8.06
C PHE A 150 9.02 -9.36 -6.72
N LEU A 151 9.57 -8.85 -5.61
CA LEU A 151 9.21 -9.33 -4.27
C LEU A 151 7.71 -9.16 -3.99
N SER A 152 7.14 -8.01 -4.37
CA SER A 152 5.72 -7.72 -4.20
C SER A 152 4.83 -8.68 -5.01
N ILE A 153 5.20 -8.97 -6.26
CA ILE A 153 4.48 -9.93 -7.11
C ILE A 153 4.53 -11.33 -6.49
N VAL A 154 5.69 -11.75 -6.00
CA VAL A 154 5.83 -13.04 -5.30
C VAL A 154 4.89 -13.10 -4.09
N ILE A 155 4.85 -12.06 -3.26
CA ILE A 155 3.92 -11.97 -2.12
C ILE A 155 2.47 -12.07 -2.57
N ILE A 156 2.07 -11.32 -3.60
CA ILE A 156 0.70 -11.35 -4.14
C ILE A 156 0.33 -12.76 -4.61
N VAL A 157 1.20 -13.41 -5.39
CA VAL A 157 0.96 -14.76 -5.91
C VAL A 157 0.82 -15.76 -4.76
N LEU A 158 1.71 -15.72 -3.77
CA LEU A 158 1.65 -16.61 -2.61
C LEU A 158 0.36 -16.42 -1.80
N LEU A 159 -0.11 -15.17 -1.64
CA LEU A 159 -1.35 -14.87 -0.94
C LEU A 159 -2.59 -15.34 -1.71
N ILE A 160 -2.63 -15.12 -3.02
CA ILE A 160 -3.72 -15.60 -3.87
C ILE A 160 -3.81 -17.12 -3.80
N LEU A 161 -2.68 -17.82 -3.92
CA LEU A 161 -2.63 -19.28 -3.81
C LEU A 161 -3.11 -19.77 -2.44
N LYS A 162 -2.67 -19.11 -1.36
CA LYS A 162 -3.12 -19.42 0.01
C LYS A 162 -4.64 -19.23 0.14
N LEU A 163 -5.18 -18.11 -0.32
CA LEU A 163 -6.58 -17.76 -0.22
C LEU A 163 -7.49 -18.61 -1.12
N SER A 164 -6.98 -19.09 -2.25
CA SER A 164 -7.71 -20.02 -3.12
C SER A 164 -7.73 -21.46 -2.59
N GLY A 165 -7.22 -21.71 -1.38
CA GLY A 165 -7.11 -23.05 -0.79
C GLY A 165 -6.01 -23.90 -1.41
N TYR A 166 -5.13 -23.32 -2.24
CA TYR A 166 -4.04 -24.05 -2.87
C TYR A 166 -2.88 -24.20 -1.88
N ASN A 167 -2.75 -25.40 -1.30
CA ASN A 167 -1.71 -25.67 -0.34
C ASN A 167 -0.40 -26.03 -1.05
N ILE A 168 0.43 -25.01 -1.30
CA ILE A 168 1.75 -25.11 -1.94
C ILE A 168 2.63 -26.16 -1.27
N PHE A 169 2.55 -26.31 0.05
CA PHE A 169 3.35 -27.29 0.78
C PHE A 169 2.94 -28.72 0.48
N SER A 170 1.66 -29.01 0.26
CA SER A 170 1.25 -30.35 -0.21
C SER A 170 1.78 -30.65 -1.61
N TYR A 171 1.86 -29.65 -2.50
CA TYR A 171 2.37 -29.85 -3.85
C TYR A 171 3.90 -30.03 -3.88
N LEU A 172 4.64 -29.23 -3.10
CA LEU A 172 6.08 -29.40 -2.94
C LEU A 172 6.41 -30.74 -2.26
N LYS A 173 5.64 -31.15 -1.26
CA LYS A 173 5.78 -32.46 -0.60
C LYS A 173 5.51 -33.62 -1.56
N PHE A 174 4.53 -33.47 -2.46
CA PHE A 174 4.25 -34.43 -3.54
C PHE A 174 5.40 -34.52 -4.55
N LEU A 175 5.96 -33.38 -4.98
CA LEU A 175 7.11 -33.36 -5.89
C LEU A 175 8.36 -33.99 -5.26
N THR A 176 8.63 -33.74 -3.97
CA THR A 176 9.73 -34.42 -3.26
C THR A 176 9.50 -35.90 -3.06
N LEU A 177 8.26 -36.39 -3.09
CA LEU A 177 7.93 -37.83 -3.02
C LEU A 177 8.04 -38.54 -4.38
N ILE A 178 7.92 -37.81 -5.50
CA ILE A 178 8.02 -38.37 -6.86
C ILE A 178 9.46 -38.31 -7.39
N TYR A 179 10.18 -37.25 -7.03
CA TYR A 179 11.50 -36.95 -7.60
C TYR A 179 12.66 -37.03 -6.59
N GLY A 180 12.38 -37.37 -5.33
CA GLY A 180 13.38 -37.62 -4.28
C GLY A 180 13.38 -39.08 -3.88
#